data_AF-A0A914UMB3-F1
#
_entry.id   AF-A0A914UMB3-F1
#
_cell.length_a   1.000
_cell.length_b   1.000
_cell.length_c   1.000
_cell.angle_alpha   90.00
_cell.angle_beta   90.00
_cell.angle_gamma   90.00
#
_symmetry.space_group_name_H-M   'P 1'
#
loop_
_entity.id
_entity.type
_entity.pdbx_description
1 polymer ?
#
loop_
_entity_poly.entity_id
_entity_poly.type
_entity_poly.pdbx_seq_one_letter_code
_entity_poly.pdbx_strand_id
1 'polypeptide(L)'
;AQWQELPEYFDYFFACFRQSDSIDWATQAYAWKLLEKSLKQQRSALQPLLNSVVTTGAIDESLEEDCSAHLQSLQMTVYLMCRMAHNFELEQTRRQKIADGSISGVTKGRRGKVKLSEAHHMPNDGFVHFDWEKQRYGFLETLRRLLALVAVDADGIERIGAVRYLWQPPMLEENFANVIGNVLFKLLENPELIKASGRELLGAIFDNIGLLVRYYGRVKSVGSKLIGLLQQCEYLSLPATSTSPFAEGVGDIVERHGCDILIIELMTELGRIEPSELTREGSSKPYALFIATLAERCPRLMFGALTPITFFLDSDPPTLRCAVLSAFVDIVLKILCGSLKEETDRMQRDRMLARLKDHLMDVNANVRSKAVQLWSRLAEEKQIPLQFLREGLIEEISERLSDKSVMVRKNAVHFLCAFLINNPFGPNLSPDGMQAQRADLIQARKDLSAENPEFDCVREAEKAFEAMEQVVREAVKSAVVKSFADSEERGNLETDEQEMSLHLERLNIEQDAGETVVVRARAGRIDLELPLEECV
;
A
#
# COMPACT_ATOMS: atom_id res chain seq x y z
N ALA A 1 -41.27 -14.87 -19.55
CA ALA A 1 -40.09 -14.75 -18.69
C ALA A 1 -40.55 -14.27 -17.32
N GLN A 2 -41.32 -15.13 -16.66
CA GLN A 2 -41.36 -15.17 -15.22
C GLN A 2 -40.08 -15.88 -14.76
N TRP A 3 -39.50 -15.48 -13.62
CA TRP A 3 -38.25 -16.06 -13.16
C TRP A 3 -38.37 -17.55 -12.82
N GLN A 4 -39.57 -18.01 -12.43
CA GLN A 4 -39.87 -19.42 -12.17
C GLN A 4 -39.76 -20.30 -13.42
N GLU A 5 -39.98 -19.75 -14.61
CA GLU A 5 -39.92 -20.49 -15.88
C GLU A 5 -38.47 -20.71 -16.35
N LEU A 6 -37.49 -20.00 -15.78
CA LEU A 6 -36.12 -20.03 -16.30
C LEU A 6 -35.49 -21.43 -16.32
N PRO A 7 -35.64 -22.29 -15.29
CA PRO A 7 -35.08 -23.64 -15.32
C PRO A 7 -35.56 -24.47 -16.51
N GLU A 8 -36.81 -24.30 -16.95
CA GLU A 8 -37.37 -25.02 -18.10
C GLU A 8 -36.79 -24.54 -19.44
N TYR A 9 -36.45 -23.26 -19.53
CA TYR A 9 -35.92 -22.64 -20.74
C TYR A 9 -34.41 -22.41 -20.73
N PHE A 10 -33.70 -22.90 -19.71
CA PHE A 10 -32.28 -22.61 -19.49
C PHE A 10 -31.43 -22.93 -20.73
N ASP A 11 -31.66 -24.09 -21.35
CA ASP A 11 -30.87 -24.56 -22.49
C ASP A 11 -30.95 -23.63 -23.70
N TYR A 12 -32.08 -22.93 -23.90
CA TYR A 12 -32.24 -21.96 -24.99
C TYR A 12 -31.38 -20.71 -24.75
N PHE A 13 -31.40 -20.17 -23.52
CA PHE A 13 -30.54 -19.05 -23.15
C PHE A 13 -29.07 -19.45 -23.10
N PHE A 14 -28.79 -20.67 -22.66
CA PHE A 14 -27.43 -21.21 -22.61
C PHE A 14 -26.84 -21.38 -24.01
N ALA A 15 -27.63 -21.87 -24.98
CA ALA A 15 -27.24 -21.91 -26.38
C ALA A 15 -26.93 -20.52 -26.94
N CYS A 16 -27.72 -19.50 -26.57
CA CYS A 16 -27.53 -18.11 -27.03
C CYS A 16 -26.11 -17.56 -26.78
N PHE A 17 -25.52 -17.85 -25.62
CA PHE A 17 -24.16 -17.37 -25.32
C PHE A 17 -23.06 -18.40 -25.67
N ARG A 18 -23.34 -19.71 -25.60
CA ARG A 18 -22.35 -20.76 -25.92
C ARG A 18 -22.02 -20.81 -27.41
N GLN A 19 -22.99 -20.48 -28.25
CA GLN A 19 -22.89 -20.43 -29.70
C GLN A 19 -22.94 -18.98 -30.21
N SER A 20 -22.33 -18.05 -29.46
CA SER A 20 -22.41 -16.61 -29.72
C SER A 20 -21.93 -16.20 -31.12
N ASP A 21 -21.03 -16.98 -31.72
CA ASP A 21 -20.49 -16.68 -33.06
C ASP A 21 -21.48 -17.06 -34.18
N SER A 22 -22.41 -17.97 -33.92
CA SER A 22 -23.39 -18.45 -34.90
C SER A 22 -24.80 -17.89 -34.71
N ILE A 23 -25.07 -17.23 -33.58
CA ILE A 23 -26.37 -16.63 -33.27
C ILE A 23 -26.28 -15.13 -33.48
N ASP A 24 -27.24 -14.56 -34.21
CA ASP A 24 -27.24 -13.14 -34.52
C ASP A 24 -27.39 -12.28 -33.25
N TRP A 25 -26.83 -11.07 -33.29
CA TRP A 25 -26.82 -10.16 -32.15
C TRP A 25 -28.21 -9.69 -31.73
N ALA A 26 -29.20 -9.66 -32.63
CA ALA A 26 -30.56 -9.25 -32.25
C ALA A 26 -31.22 -10.32 -31.37
N THR A 27 -31.01 -11.61 -31.68
CA THR A 27 -31.43 -12.72 -30.83
C THR A 27 -30.74 -12.68 -29.46
N GLN A 28 -29.43 -12.46 -29.43
CA GLN A 28 -28.70 -12.33 -28.15
C GLN A 28 -29.18 -11.11 -27.32
N ALA A 29 -29.43 -9.98 -27.97
CA ALA A 29 -29.97 -8.78 -27.33
C ALA A 29 -31.39 -9.00 -26.78
N TYR A 30 -32.23 -9.76 -27.48
CA TYR A 30 -33.56 -10.14 -27.02
C TYR A 30 -33.48 -11.05 -25.78
N ALA A 31 -32.63 -12.08 -25.84
CA ALA A 31 -32.37 -12.98 -24.72
C ALA A 31 -31.88 -12.21 -23.48
N TRP A 32 -30.95 -11.26 -23.67
CA TRP A 32 -30.48 -10.37 -22.61
C TRP A 32 -31.62 -9.61 -21.91
N LYS A 33 -32.49 -8.96 -22.70
CA LYS A 33 -33.62 -8.18 -22.15
C LYS A 33 -34.60 -9.05 -21.37
N LEU A 34 -34.82 -10.30 -21.80
CA LEU A 34 -35.65 -11.25 -21.07
C LEU A 34 -35.02 -11.65 -19.73
N LEU A 35 -33.71 -11.94 -19.71
CA LEU A 35 -32.98 -12.27 -18.48
C LEU A 35 -32.93 -11.09 -17.51
N GLU A 36 -32.70 -9.88 -18.02
CA GLU A 36 -32.69 -8.66 -17.20
C GLU A 36 -34.07 -8.42 -16.55
N LYS A 37 -35.15 -8.60 -17.31
CA LYS A 37 -36.51 -8.51 -16.79
C LYS A 37 -36.78 -9.59 -15.73
N SER A 38 -36.35 -10.82 -15.99
CA SER A 38 -36.45 -11.96 -15.06
C SER A 38 -35.76 -11.64 -13.73
N LEU A 39 -34.51 -11.18 -13.78
CA LEU A 39 -33.72 -10.87 -12.59
C LEU A 39 -34.34 -9.73 -11.77
N LYS A 40 -34.86 -8.69 -12.44
CA LYS A 40 -35.57 -7.59 -11.76
C LYS A 40 -36.83 -8.07 -11.04
N GLN A 41 -37.62 -8.93 -11.67
CA GLN A 41 -38.81 -9.53 -11.07
C GLN A 41 -38.44 -10.44 -9.89
N GLN A 42 -37.43 -11.29 -10.07
CA GLN A 42 -36.96 -12.20 -9.03
C GLN A 42 -36.46 -11.45 -7.81
N ARG A 43 -35.70 -10.36 -8.01
CA ARG A 43 -35.23 -9.50 -6.92
C ARG A 43 -36.38 -8.96 -6.06
N SER A 44 -37.46 -8.49 -6.69
CA SER A 44 -38.63 -8.00 -5.93
C SER A 44 -39.32 -9.11 -5.11
N ALA A 45 -39.34 -10.34 -5.63
CA ALA A 45 -39.90 -11.50 -4.94
C ALA A 45 -38.96 -12.05 -3.83
N LEU A 46 -37.65 -11.91 -4.00
CA LEU A 46 -36.65 -12.31 -2.99
C LEU A 46 -36.74 -11.48 -1.71
N GLN A 47 -37.11 -10.21 -1.80
CA GLN A 47 -37.11 -9.29 -0.66
C GLN A 47 -37.96 -9.77 0.54
N PRO A 48 -39.24 -10.15 0.38
CA PRO A 48 -40.03 -10.68 1.49
C PRO A 48 -39.51 -12.03 2.00
N LEU A 49 -39.07 -12.92 1.10
CA LEU A 49 -38.52 -14.22 1.48
C LEU A 49 -37.27 -14.07 2.36
N LEU A 50 -36.34 -13.19 1.96
CA LEU A 50 -35.13 -12.92 2.72
C LEU A 50 -35.42 -12.33 4.10
N ASN A 51 -36.43 -11.46 4.23
CA ASN A 51 -36.85 -10.97 5.54
C ASN A 51 -37.32 -12.12 6.44
N SER A 52 -38.12 -13.05 5.91
CA SER A 52 -38.56 -14.23 6.66
C SER A 52 -37.38 -15.10 7.08
N VAL A 53 -36.49 -15.48 6.14
CA VAL A 53 -35.33 -16.35 6.40
C VAL A 53 -34.35 -15.74 7.41
N VAL A 54 -34.10 -14.43 7.30
CA VAL A 54 -33.17 -13.73 8.20
C VAL A 54 -33.78 -13.50 9.58
N THR A 55 -35.10 -13.31 9.67
CA THR A 55 -35.81 -13.20 10.97
C THR A 55 -35.84 -14.55 11.69
N THR A 56 -36.10 -15.66 10.99
CA THR A 56 -36.09 -17.00 11.59
C THR A 56 -34.69 -17.50 11.92
N GLY A 57 -33.66 -16.97 11.24
CA GLY A 57 -32.26 -17.37 11.41
C GLY A 57 -31.91 -18.72 10.77
N ALA A 58 -32.89 -19.41 10.19
CA ALA A 58 -32.76 -20.69 9.50
C ALA A 58 -33.83 -20.83 8.40
N ILE A 59 -33.53 -21.63 7.37
CA ILE A 59 -34.52 -22.06 6.40
C ILE A 59 -35.28 -23.23 7.03
N ASP A 60 -36.56 -23.02 7.34
CA ASP A 60 -37.45 -24.07 7.83
C ASP A 60 -38.11 -24.85 6.67
N GLU A 61 -38.81 -25.96 6.99
CA GLU A 61 -39.49 -26.79 5.99
C GLU A 61 -40.51 -26.00 5.15
N SER A 62 -41.06 -24.90 5.67
CA SER A 62 -42.05 -24.08 4.96
C SER A 62 -41.42 -23.15 3.92
N LEU A 63 -40.17 -22.73 4.15
CA LEU A 63 -39.41 -21.84 3.27
C LEU A 63 -38.45 -22.58 2.34
N GLU A 64 -38.19 -23.87 2.57
CA GLU A 64 -37.19 -24.66 1.85
C GLU A 64 -37.45 -24.73 0.35
N GLU A 65 -38.69 -25.03 -0.06
CA GLU A 65 -39.08 -25.11 -1.46
C GLU A 65 -38.92 -23.76 -2.18
N ASP A 66 -39.40 -22.68 -1.56
CA ASP A 66 -39.29 -21.33 -2.10
C ASP A 66 -37.82 -20.87 -2.20
N CYS A 67 -37.02 -21.10 -1.15
CA CYS A 67 -35.60 -20.77 -1.16
C CYS A 67 -34.85 -21.54 -2.24
N SER A 68 -35.13 -22.84 -2.39
CA SER A 68 -34.52 -23.68 -3.41
C SER A 68 -34.87 -23.22 -4.83
N ALA A 69 -36.15 -22.96 -5.10
CA ALA A 69 -36.62 -22.44 -6.40
C ALA A 69 -35.97 -21.08 -6.74
N HIS A 70 -35.95 -20.17 -5.75
CA HIS A 70 -35.28 -18.89 -5.90
C HIS A 70 -33.78 -19.04 -6.15
N LEU A 71 -33.10 -19.87 -5.37
CA LEU A 71 -31.66 -20.09 -5.49
C LEU A 71 -31.29 -20.65 -6.87
N GLN A 72 -31.97 -21.71 -7.31
CA GLN A 72 -31.71 -22.34 -8.60
C GLN A 72 -31.90 -21.36 -9.77
N SER A 73 -33.03 -20.65 -9.80
CA SER A 73 -33.31 -19.69 -10.87
C SER A 73 -32.37 -18.48 -10.81
N LEU A 74 -31.98 -18.03 -9.60
CA LEU A 74 -31.03 -16.92 -9.45
C LEU A 74 -29.64 -17.32 -9.96
N GLN A 75 -29.17 -18.51 -9.58
CA GLN A 75 -27.90 -19.07 -10.04
C GLN A 75 -27.86 -19.12 -11.57
N MET A 76 -28.91 -19.66 -12.18
CA MET A 76 -29.05 -19.73 -13.65
C MET A 76 -29.08 -18.33 -14.29
N THR A 77 -29.92 -17.42 -13.80
CA THR A 77 -30.08 -16.07 -14.38
C THR A 77 -28.78 -15.29 -14.34
N VAL A 78 -28.16 -15.22 -13.16
CA VAL A 78 -26.93 -14.44 -12.96
C VAL A 78 -25.76 -15.08 -13.71
N TYR A 79 -25.69 -16.42 -13.75
CA TYR A 79 -24.70 -17.11 -14.59
C TYR A 79 -24.82 -16.71 -16.05
N LEU A 80 -26.03 -16.85 -16.64
CA LEU A 80 -26.28 -16.51 -18.03
C LEU A 80 -25.95 -15.05 -18.33
N MET A 81 -26.43 -14.12 -17.50
CA MET A 81 -26.16 -12.69 -17.67
C MET A 81 -24.66 -12.36 -17.57
N CYS A 82 -23.94 -12.91 -16.59
CA CYS A 82 -22.50 -12.67 -16.46
C CYS A 82 -21.72 -13.23 -17.66
N ARG A 83 -22.09 -14.42 -18.16
CA ARG A 83 -21.45 -15.01 -19.35
C ARG A 83 -21.75 -14.23 -20.63
N MET A 84 -22.99 -13.77 -20.81
CA MET A 84 -23.35 -12.90 -21.94
C MET A 84 -22.62 -11.55 -21.87
N ALA A 85 -22.61 -10.91 -20.70
CA ALA A 85 -21.90 -9.65 -20.48
C ALA A 85 -20.39 -9.78 -20.77
N HIS A 86 -19.78 -10.90 -20.38
CA HIS A 86 -18.38 -11.21 -20.72
C HIS A 86 -18.16 -11.26 -22.24
N ASN A 87 -19.03 -11.96 -22.98
CA ASN A 87 -18.97 -12.05 -24.44
C ASN A 87 -19.21 -10.69 -25.12
N PHE A 88 -20.16 -9.90 -24.61
CA PHE A 88 -20.44 -8.55 -25.12
C PHE A 88 -19.26 -7.60 -24.92
N GLU A 89 -18.62 -7.64 -23.76
CA GLU A 89 -17.43 -6.83 -23.50
C GLU A 89 -16.24 -7.25 -24.39
N LEU A 90 -16.07 -8.57 -24.61
CA LEU A 90 -15.07 -9.10 -25.54
C LEU A 90 -15.28 -8.55 -26.95
N GLU A 91 -16.52 -8.61 -27.45
CA GLU A 91 -16.84 -8.10 -28.78
C GLU A 91 -16.68 -6.58 -28.87
N GLN A 92 -17.13 -5.83 -27.86
CA GLN A 92 -16.94 -4.36 -27.82
C GLN A 92 -15.47 -3.99 -27.90
N THR A 93 -14.63 -4.64 -27.08
CA THR A 93 -13.18 -4.42 -27.08
C THR A 93 -12.56 -4.81 -28.42
N ARG A 94 -13.00 -5.90 -29.04
CA ARG A 94 -12.54 -6.33 -30.38
C ARG A 94 -12.87 -5.28 -31.44
N ARG A 95 -14.09 -4.74 -31.44
CA ARG A 95 -14.54 -3.71 -32.38
C ARG A 95 -13.76 -2.41 -32.21
N GLN A 96 -13.51 -1.99 -30.96
CA GLN A 96 -12.67 -0.82 -30.66
C GLN A 96 -11.24 -1.00 -31.18
N LYS A 97 -10.62 -2.16 -30.92
CA LYS A 97 -9.27 -2.47 -31.44
C LYS A 97 -9.17 -2.41 -32.96
N ILE A 98 -10.23 -2.83 -33.67
CA ILE A 98 -10.30 -2.73 -35.14
C ILE A 98 -10.44 -1.28 -35.57
N ALA A 99 -11.32 -0.51 -34.92
CA ALA A 99 -11.52 0.92 -35.23
C ALA A 99 -10.24 1.75 -35.04
N ASP A 100 -9.48 1.46 -33.99
CA ASP A 100 -8.20 2.13 -33.67
C ASP A 100 -7.02 1.64 -34.53
N GLY A 101 -7.24 0.68 -35.44
CA GLY A 101 -6.21 0.15 -36.34
C GLY A 101 -5.16 -0.75 -35.66
N SER A 102 -5.38 -1.15 -34.42
CA SER A 102 -4.45 -1.98 -33.62
C SER A 102 -4.42 -3.46 -34.03
N ILE A 103 -5.40 -3.92 -34.82
CA ILE A 103 -5.42 -5.26 -35.45
C ILE A 103 -5.16 -5.09 -36.96
N SER A 104 -3.89 -5.19 -37.37
CA SER A 104 -3.50 -5.21 -38.79
C SER A 104 -3.38 -6.64 -39.33
N GLY A 105 -4.53 -7.32 -39.40
CA GLY A 105 -4.66 -8.64 -40.00
C GLY A 105 -5.02 -8.62 -41.49
N VAL A 106 -4.42 -7.75 -42.31
CA VAL A 106 -4.48 -7.86 -43.78
C VAL A 106 -3.12 -7.48 -44.36
N THR A 107 -2.40 -8.48 -44.85
CA THR A 107 -1.14 -8.34 -45.58
C THR A 107 -1.28 -7.34 -46.74
N LYS A 108 -0.45 -6.29 -46.75
CA LYS A 108 -0.27 -5.39 -47.90
C LYS A 108 0.39 -6.14 -49.07
N GLY A 109 -0.42 -6.87 -49.84
CA GLY A 109 -0.07 -7.42 -51.13
C GLY A 109 -0.19 -6.35 -52.23
N ARG A 110 0.89 -6.19 -53.00
CA ARG A 110 1.06 -5.27 -54.12
C ARG A 110 0.01 -5.54 -55.22
N ARG A 111 -0.73 -4.50 -55.63
CA ARG A 111 -1.62 -4.44 -56.82
C ARG A 111 -2.72 -5.51 -56.91
N GLY A 112 -3.86 -5.21 -56.28
CA GLY A 112 -5.16 -5.76 -56.61
C GLY A 112 -6.20 -5.11 -55.70
N LYS A 113 -7.23 -4.45 -56.26
CA LYS A 113 -8.38 -3.98 -55.48
C LYS A 113 -9.09 -5.22 -54.90
N VAL A 114 -8.74 -5.58 -53.67
CA VAL A 114 -9.54 -6.51 -52.87
C VAL A 114 -10.69 -5.69 -52.31
N LYS A 115 -11.93 -6.06 -52.66
CA LYS A 115 -13.13 -5.58 -51.99
C LYS A 115 -12.98 -5.94 -50.51
N LEU A 116 -12.81 -4.94 -49.63
CA LEU A 116 -13.16 -5.11 -48.23
C LEU A 116 -14.63 -5.54 -48.22
N SER A 117 -14.92 -6.75 -47.75
CA SER A 117 -16.29 -7.15 -47.47
C SER A 117 -16.91 -6.12 -46.53
N GLU A 118 -18.11 -5.70 -46.88
CA GLU A 118 -18.91 -4.62 -46.30
C GLU A 118 -19.29 -4.90 -44.83
N ALA A 119 -18.34 -4.81 -43.90
CA ALA A 119 -18.56 -5.05 -42.46
C ALA A 119 -18.50 -3.77 -41.61
N HIS A 120 -18.22 -2.60 -42.21
CA HIS A 120 -17.95 -1.38 -41.44
C HIS A 120 -19.04 -0.32 -41.43
N HIS A 121 -20.22 -0.57 -42.01
CA HIS A 121 -21.46 0.16 -41.73
C HIS A 121 -22.63 -0.68 -42.27
N MET A 122 -23.02 -1.72 -41.55
CA MET A 122 -24.34 -2.33 -41.74
C MET A 122 -25.31 -1.54 -40.86
N PRO A 123 -26.21 -0.70 -41.42
CA PRO A 123 -27.23 0.02 -40.63
C PRO A 123 -28.20 -0.91 -39.85
N ASN A 124 -28.04 -2.23 -39.99
CA ASN A 124 -28.84 -3.28 -39.36
C ASN A 124 -28.03 -4.26 -38.48
N ASP A 125 -26.82 -3.89 -38.03
CA ASP A 125 -26.07 -4.71 -37.07
C ASP A 125 -26.77 -4.69 -35.69
N GLY A 126 -27.32 -5.84 -35.30
CA GLY A 126 -28.04 -6.01 -34.03
C GLY A 126 -27.23 -5.63 -32.79
N PHE A 127 -25.89 -5.69 -32.85
CA PHE A 127 -25.04 -5.30 -31.72
C PHE A 127 -24.98 -3.79 -31.53
N VAL A 128 -24.90 -3.03 -32.63
CA VAL A 128 -24.91 -1.56 -32.57
C VAL A 128 -26.24 -1.06 -32.03
N HIS A 129 -27.35 -1.68 -32.45
CA HIS A 129 -28.68 -1.37 -31.93
C HIS A 129 -28.88 -1.78 -30.46
N PHE A 130 -28.17 -2.80 -29.99
CA PHE A 130 -28.21 -3.24 -28.59
C PHE A 130 -27.58 -2.21 -27.65
N ASP A 131 -26.59 -1.45 -28.12
CA ASP A 131 -25.88 -0.40 -27.37
C ASP A 131 -25.33 -0.94 -26.04
N TRP A 132 -24.36 -1.85 -26.13
CA TRP A 132 -23.76 -2.49 -24.95
C TRP A 132 -23.22 -1.49 -23.94
N GLU A 133 -22.69 -0.35 -24.38
CA GLU A 133 -22.18 0.69 -23.47
C GLU A 133 -23.26 1.16 -22.49
N LYS A 134 -24.49 1.38 -22.99
CA LYS A 134 -25.64 1.71 -22.15
C LYS A 134 -26.13 0.52 -21.33
N GLN A 135 -26.23 -0.68 -21.92
CA GLN A 135 -26.73 -1.88 -21.22
C GLN A 135 -25.81 -2.30 -20.07
N ARG A 136 -24.50 -2.11 -20.22
CA ARG A 136 -23.48 -2.43 -19.22
C ARG A 136 -23.71 -1.67 -17.90
N TYR A 137 -24.09 -0.40 -17.95
CA TYR A 137 -24.45 0.33 -16.73
C TYR A 137 -25.70 -0.24 -16.06
N GLY A 138 -26.72 -0.59 -16.84
CA GLY A 138 -27.93 -1.26 -16.33
C GLY A 138 -27.64 -2.62 -15.69
N PHE A 139 -26.69 -3.37 -16.28
CA PHE A 139 -26.19 -4.63 -15.74
C PHE A 139 -25.51 -4.44 -14.39
N LEU A 140 -24.51 -3.55 -14.32
CA LEU A 140 -23.76 -3.26 -13.09
C LEU A 140 -24.68 -2.77 -11.97
N GLU A 141 -25.67 -1.94 -12.30
CA GLU A 141 -26.66 -1.46 -11.35
C GLU A 141 -27.58 -2.59 -10.86
N THR A 142 -27.96 -3.53 -11.74
CA THR A 142 -28.78 -4.68 -11.38
C THR A 142 -28.02 -5.66 -10.48
N LEU A 143 -26.74 -5.94 -10.78
CA LEU A 143 -25.86 -6.73 -9.92
C LEU A 143 -25.68 -6.06 -8.55
N ARG A 144 -25.37 -4.76 -8.53
CA ARG A 144 -25.18 -4.00 -7.30
C ARG A 144 -26.41 -4.08 -6.40
N ARG A 145 -27.58 -3.90 -7.00
CA ARG A 145 -28.90 -3.99 -6.35
C ARG A 145 -29.22 -5.37 -5.78
N LEU A 146 -28.77 -6.44 -6.43
CA LEU A 146 -28.89 -7.82 -5.95
C LEU A 146 -27.92 -8.06 -4.79
N LEU A 147 -26.65 -7.71 -4.97
CA LEU A 147 -25.58 -7.92 -3.98
C LEU A 147 -25.74 -7.04 -2.74
N ALA A 148 -26.44 -5.91 -2.85
CA ALA A 148 -26.74 -5.00 -1.75
C ALA A 148 -28.16 -5.19 -1.17
N LEU A 149 -28.85 -6.30 -1.47
CA LEU A 149 -30.13 -6.61 -0.81
C LEU A 149 -29.96 -6.57 0.70
N VAL A 150 -30.95 -5.98 1.37
CA VAL A 150 -30.98 -5.81 2.83
C VAL A 150 -32.14 -6.62 3.37
N ALA A 151 -31.94 -7.33 4.47
CA ALA A 151 -33.02 -7.95 5.22
C ALA A 151 -32.90 -7.57 6.68
N VAL A 152 -34.03 -7.54 7.40
CA VAL A 152 -34.04 -7.23 8.84
C VAL A 152 -34.05 -8.54 9.61
N ASP A 153 -33.19 -8.68 10.63
CA ASP A 153 -33.19 -9.85 11.51
C ASP A 153 -34.18 -9.72 12.68
N ALA A 154 -34.26 -10.77 13.51
CA ALA A 154 -35.15 -10.81 14.67
C ALA A 154 -34.90 -9.67 15.67
N ASP A 155 -33.67 -9.15 15.72
CA ASP A 155 -33.26 -8.07 16.62
C ASP A 155 -33.53 -6.67 16.01
N GLY A 156 -34.09 -6.61 14.79
CA GLY A 156 -34.35 -5.37 14.08
C GLY A 156 -33.11 -4.78 13.39
N ILE A 157 -32.02 -5.54 13.27
CA ILE A 157 -30.77 -5.10 12.65
C ILE A 157 -30.81 -5.35 11.15
N GLU A 158 -30.49 -4.32 10.38
CA GLU A 158 -30.34 -4.44 8.92
C GLU A 158 -29.10 -5.25 8.53
N ARG A 159 -29.33 -6.37 7.85
CA ARG A 159 -28.30 -7.24 7.29
C ARG A 159 -28.16 -6.96 5.80
N ILE A 160 -27.16 -6.15 5.43
CA ILE A 160 -26.79 -5.92 4.03
C ILE A 160 -26.12 -7.18 3.46
N GLY A 161 -26.32 -7.42 2.17
CA GLY A 161 -25.86 -8.62 1.47
C GLY A 161 -26.72 -9.84 1.76
N ALA A 162 -28.01 -9.62 2.00
CA ALA A 162 -28.96 -10.63 2.47
C ALA A 162 -29.14 -11.81 1.51
N VAL A 163 -28.78 -11.67 0.23
CA VAL A 163 -28.87 -12.78 -0.73
C VAL A 163 -28.08 -14.03 -0.27
N ARG A 164 -27.02 -13.88 0.53
CA ARG A 164 -26.23 -15.01 1.05
C ARG A 164 -27.04 -15.96 1.94
N TYR A 165 -28.16 -15.51 2.50
CA TYR A 165 -29.03 -16.33 3.35
C TYR A 165 -29.88 -17.33 2.56
N LEU A 166 -29.86 -17.29 1.22
CA LEU A 166 -30.41 -18.36 0.38
C LEU A 166 -29.58 -19.65 0.49
N TRP A 167 -28.32 -19.57 0.93
CA TRP A 167 -27.46 -20.71 1.13
C TRP A 167 -27.46 -21.15 2.61
N GLN A 168 -27.20 -22.44 2.83
CA GLN A 168 -26.99 -23.02 4.16
C GLN A 168 -25.62 -23.70 4.21
N PRO A 169 -24.65 -23.20 5.01
CA PRO A 169 -24.68 -21.98 5.85
C PRO A 169 -24.81 -20.68 5.01
N PRO A 170 -25.15 -19.52 5.62
CA PRO A 170 -25.44 -18.24 4.93
C PRO A 170 -24.18 -17.59 4.33
N MET A 171 -23.61 -18.27 3.35
CA MET A 171 -22.38 -17.92 2.65
C MET A 171 -22.61 -18.11 1.15
N LEU A 172 -22.19 -17.12 0.37
CA LEU A 172 -22.29 -17.20 -1.08
C LEU A 172 -21.37 -18.30 -1.60
N GLU A 173 -21.92 -19.22 -2.41
CA GLU A 173 -21.12 -20.26 -3.05
C GLU A 173 -19.98 -19.65 -3.88
N GLU A 174 -18.78 -20.22 -3.74
CA GLU A 174 -17.59 -19.70 -4.38
C GLU A 174 -17.69 -19.65 -5.91
N ASN A 175 -18.23 -20.68 -6.57
CA ASN A 175 -18.39 -20.67 -8.02
C ASN A 175 -19.30 -19.54 -8.49
N PHE A 176 -20.37 -19.28 -7.75
CA PHE A 176 -21.31 -18.21 -8.04
C PHE A 176 -20.65 -16.83 -7.87
N ALA A 177 -19.94 -16.62 -6.75
CA ALA A 177 -19.16 -15.41 -6.51
C ALA A 177 -18.10 -15.18 -7.60
N ASN A 178 -17.43 -16.26 -8.04
CA ASN A 178 -16.41 -16.20 -9.09
C ASN A 178 -16.99 -15.81 -10.45
N VAL A 179 -18.19 -16.28 -10.80
CA VAL A 179 -18.84 -15.89 -12.06
C VAL A 179 -19.10 -14.37 -12.09
N ILE A 180 -19.56 -13.80 -10.97
CA ILE A 180 -19.75 -12.35 -10.84
C ILE A 180 -18.40 -11.62 -10.88
N GLY A 181 -17.42 -12.05 -10.08
CA GLY A 181 -16.09 -11.45 -10.06
C GLY A 181 -15.44 -11.44 -11.44
N ASN A 182 -15.47 -12.57 -12.15
CA ASN A 182 -14.85 -12.73 -13.47
C ASN A 182 -15.39 -11.75 -14.52
N VAL A 183 -16.69 -11.45 -14.52
CA VAL A 183 -17.22 -10.43 -15.44
C VAL A 183 -16.77 -9.03 -15.03
N LEU A 184 -16.76 -8.69 -13.72
CA LEU A 184 -16.27 -7.39 -13.25
C LEU A 184 -14.80 -7.17 -13.63
N PHE A 185 -13.95 -8.18 -13.42
CA PHE A 185 -12.55 -8.16 -13.83
C PHE A 185 -12.38 -8.06 -15.35
N LYS A 186 -13.27 -8.68 -16.12
CA LYS A 186 -13.25 -8.54 -17.59
C LYS A 186 -13.56 -7.11 -18.01
N LEU A 187 -14.52 -6.45 -17.36
CA LEU A 187 -14.84 -5.04 -17.64
C LEU A 187 -13.66 -4.11 -17.33
N LEU A 188 -12.82 -4.44 -16.35
CA LEU A 188 -11.59 -3.70 -16.04
C LEU A 188 -10.51 -3.78 -17.13
N GLU A 189 -10.61 -4.72 -18.07
CA GLU A 189 -9.67 -4.79 -19.20
C GLU A 189 -9.96 -3.73 -20.28
N ASN A 190 -11.07 -2.98 -20.15
CA ASN A 190 -11.48 -1.97 -21.13
C ASN A 190 -10.53 -0.75 -21.11
N PRO A 191 -9.81 -0.45 -22.22
CA PRO A 191 -8.85 0.65 -22.25
C PRO A 191 -9.50 2.04 -22.13
N GLU A 192 -10.80 2.17 -22.38
CA GLU A 192 -11.53 3.45 -22.22
C GLU A 192 -11.58 3.91 -20.76
N LEU A 193 -11.31 3.03 -19.79
CA LEU A 193 -11.30 3.35 -18.36
C LEU A 193 -10.23 4.38 -17.98
N ILE A 194 -9.20 4.57 -18.81
CA ILE A 194 -8.19 5.62 -18.59
C ILE A 194 -8.71 7.02 -18.96
N LYS A 195 -9.75 7.11 -19.80
CA LYS A 195 -10.32 8.37 -20.26
C LYS A 195 -11.24 8.95 -19.20
N ALA A 196 -11.44 10.27 -19.24
CA ALA A 196 -12.36 10.95 -18.32
C ALA A 196 -13.79 10.40 -18.40
N SER A 197 -14.26 10.01 -19.59
CA SER A 197 -15.56 9.36 -19.81
C SER A 197 -15.68 7.97 -19.18
N GLY A 198 -14.55 7.29 -18.92
CA GLY A 198 -14.51 5.97 -18.31
C GLY A 198 -14.58 5.99 -16.78
N ARG A 199 -14.50 7.16 -16.13
CA ARG A 199 -14.47 7.27 -14.66
C ARG A 199 -15.76 6.78 -13.99
N GLU A 200 -16.92 7.10 -14.55
CA GLU A 200 -18.21 6.65 -14.01
C GLU A 200 -18.34 5.13 -14.08
N LEU A 201 -17.90 4.55 -15.20
CA LEU A 201 -17.87 3.10 -15.38
C LEU A 201 -16.91 2.44 -14.38
N LEU A 202 -15.70 2.99 -14.23
CA LEU A 202 -14.70 2.51 -13.29
C LEU A 202 -15.29 2.46 -11.87
N GLY A 203 -15.91 3.56 -11.44
CA GLY A 203 -16.64 3.62 -10.17
C GLY A 203 -17.66 2.50 -10.08
N ALA A 204 -18.61 2.39 -11.03
CA ALA A 204 -19.66 1.38 -11.01
C ALA A 204 -19.15 -0.08 -10.94
N ILE A 205 -18.00 -0.38 -11.56
CA ILE A 205 -17.33 -1.69 -11.46
C ILE A 205 -16.79 -1.90 -10.04
N PHE A 206 -16.04 -0.92 -9.51
CA PHE A 206 -15.45 -1.00 -8.18
C PHE A 206 -16.50 -1.01 -7.05
N ASP A 207 -17.68 -0.42 -7.23
CA ASP A 207 -18.81 -0.54 -6.29
C ASP A 207 -19.24 -2.00 -6.10
N ASN A 208 -19.36 -2.72 -7.22
CA ASN A 208 -19.75 -4.13 -7.21
C ASN A 208 -18.64 -4.99 -6.57
N ILE A 209 -17.38 -4.70 -6.90
CA ILE A 209 -16.22 -5.35 -6.25
C ILE A 209 -16.23 -5.07 -4.74
N GLY A 210 -16.51 -3.83 -4.33
CA GLY A 210 -16.61 -3.43 -2.94
C GLY A 210 -17.65 -4.21 -2.15
N LEU A 211 -18.80 -4.52 -2.75
CA LEU A 211 -19.82 -5.41 -2.15
C LEU A 211 -19.29 -6.84 -1.99
N LEU A 212 -18.61 -7.41 -2.99
CA LEU A 212 -17.99 -8.75 -2.92
C LEU A 212 -16.97 -8.85 -1.78
N VAL A 213 -16.17 -7.80 -1.60
CA VAL A 213 -15.18 -7.70 -0.53
C VAL A 213 -15.87 -7.56 0.82
N ARG A 214 -16.82 -6.62 0.96
CA ARG A 214 -17.46 -6.27 2.24
C ARG A 214 -18.36 -7.36 2.81
N TYR A 215 -19.18 -7.98 1.96
CA TYR A 215 -20.30 -8.82 2.43
C TYR A 215 -20.17 -10.29 2.04
N TYR A 216 -19.23 -10.65 1.15
CA TYR A 216 -19.12 -12.00 0.59
C TYR A 216 -17.73 -12.62 0.74
N GLY A 217 -16.87 -12.04 1.60
CA GLY A 217 -15.59 -12.65 1.98
C GLY A 217 -14.59 -12.81 0.83
N ARG A 218 -14.71 -12.04 -0.26
CA ARG A 218 -13.88 -12.21 -1.47
C ARG A 218 -12.57 -11.41 -1.46
N VAL A 219 -12.13 -10.90 -0.30
CA VAL A 219 -10.94 -10.04 -0.15
C VAL A 219 -9.70 -10.64 -0.87
N LYS A 220 -9.34 -11.89 -0.58
CA LYS A 220 -8.15 -12.56 -1.18
C LYS A 220 -8.27 -12.74 -2.69
N SER A 221 -9.41 -13.26 -3.15
CA SER A 221 -9.68 -13.48 -4.57
C SER A 221 -9.64 -12.18 -5.36
N VAL A 222 -10.20 -11.10 -4.80
CA VAL A 222 -10.16 -9.75 -5.39
C VAL A 222 -8.74 -9.21 -5.40
N GLY A 223 -8.01 -9.31 -4.28
CA GLY A 223 -6.62 -8.86 -4.16
C GLY A 223 -5.74 -9.49 -5.24
N SER A 224 -5.68 -10.82 -5.28
CA SER A 224 -4.89 -11.56 -6.26
C SER A 224 -5.25 -11.19 -7.70
N LYS A 225 -6.56 -11.09 -8.03
CA LYS A 225 -7.00 -10.82 -9.40
C LYS A 225 -6.74 -9.37 -9.83
N LEU A 226 -6.90 -8.39 -8.95
CA LEU A 226 -6.57 -6.98 -9.25
C LEU A 226 -5.07 -6.81 -9.48
N ILE A 227 -4.23 -7.42 -8.63
CA ILE A 227 -2.78 -7.38 -8.80
C ILE A 227 -2.36 -8.05 -10.11
N GLY A 228 -2.89 -9.23 -10.43
CA GLY A 228 -2.60 -9.89 -11.71
C GLY A 228 -3.05 -9.09 -12.93
N LEU A 229 -4.17 -8.36 -12.84
CA LEU A 229 -4.65 -7.51 -13.94
C LEU A 229 -3.74 -6.30 -14.21
N LEU A 230 -2.98 -5.80 -13.22
CA LEU A 230 -2.06 -4.67 -13.42
C LEU A 230 -1.02 -4.95 -14.51
N GLN A 231 -0.56 -6.21 -14.63
CA GLN A 231 0.36 -6.63 -15.68
C GLN A 231 -0.34 -6.97 -17.00
N GLN A 232 -1.57 -7.50 -16.94
CA GLN A 232 -2.31 -7.93 -18.13
C GLN A 232 -2.88 -6.75 -18.93
N CYS A 233 -3.23 -5.66 -18.26
CA CYS A 233 -3.86 -4.51 -18.89
C CYS A 233 -2.82 -3.54 -19.49
N GLU A 234 -2.55 -3.67 -20.79
CA GLU A 234 -1.57 -2.85 -21.51
C GLU A 234 -1.80 -1.34 -21.36
N TYR A 235 -3.05 -0.89 -21.27
CA TYR A 235 -3.39 0.53 -21.16
C TYR A 235 -2.87 1.18 -19.87
N LEU A 236 -2.63 0.39 -18.80
CA LEU A 236 -2.04 0.88 -17.55
C LEU A 236 -0.55 1.20 -17.69
N SER A 237 0.11 0.63 -18.69
CA SER A 237 1.53 0.86 -18.97
C SER A 237 1.80 2.04 -19.91
N LEU A 238 0.75 2.67 -20.47
CA LEU A 238 0.90 3.74 -21.45
C LEU A 238 1.69 4.93 -20.87
N PRO A 239 2.51 5.64 -21.66
CA PRO A 239 3.30 6.78 -21.17
C PRO A 239 2.46 7.89 -20.53
N ALA A 240 1.27 8.15 -21.08
CA ALA A 240 0.34 9.18 -20.60
C ALA A 240 -0.30 8.87 -19.23
N THR A 241 -0.25 7.60 -18.78
CA THR A 241 -0.80 7.20 -17.48
C THR A 241 0.08 7.74 -16.35
N SER A 242 -0.48 8.61 -15.52
CA SER A 242 0.19 9.23 -14.37
C SER A 242 -0.33 8.76 -13.01
N THR A 243 -1.55 8.20 -12.96
CA THR A 243 -2.16 7.61 -11.77
C THR A 243 -2.74 6.24 -12.11
N SER A 244 -2.89 5.38 -11.10
CA SER A 244 -3.49 4.06 -11.32
C SER A 244 -5.01 4.11 -11.15
N PRO A 245 -5.82 3.86 -12.19
CA PRO A 245 -7.28 3.81 -12.05
C PRO A 245 -7.73 2.70 -11.10
N PHE A 246 -6.98 1.61 -10.97
CA PHE A 246 -7.31 0.56 -10.01
C PHE A 246 -7.07 1.01 -8.57
N ALA A 247 -6.01 1.77 -8.31
CA ALA A 247 -5.78 2.35 -6.99
C ALA A 247 -6.88 3.35 -6.61
N GLU A 248 -7.34 4.17 -7.57
CA GLU A 248 -8.50 5.05 -7.37
C GLU A 248 -9.76 4.22 -7.02
N GLY A 249 -10.06 3.18 -7.79
CA GLY A 249 -11.19 2.30 -7.51
C GLY A 249 -11.09 1.58 -6.15
N VAL A 250 -9.89 1.21 -5.70
CA VAL A 250 -9.67 0.65 -4.36
C VAL A 250 -9.89 1.71 -3.27
N GLY A 251 -9.42 2.95 -3.48
CA GLY A 251 -9.70 4.07 -2.57
C GLY A 251 -11.20 4.34 -2.43
N ASP A 252 -11.93 4.31 -3.53
CA ASP A 252 -13.40 4.38 -3.55
C ASP A 252 -14.04 3.26 -2.71
N ILE A 253 -13.53 2.03 -2.79
CA ILE A 253 -14.02 0.91 -1.97
C ILE A 253 -13.81 1.18 -0.49
N VAL A 254 -12.63 1.66 -0.11
CA VAL A 254 -12.31 1.99 1.28
C VAL A 254 -13.26 3.08 1.80
N GLU A 255 -13.42 4.16 1.05
CA GLU A 255 -14.27 5.30 1.45
C GLU A 255 -15.75 4.93 1.55
N ARG A 256 -16.27 4.12 0.62
CA ARG A 256 -17.71 3.86 0.49
C ARG A 256 -18.18 2.58 1.17
N HIS A 257 -17.29 1.59 1.34
CA HIS A 257 -17.61 0.30 1.96
C HIS A 257 -16.84 0.01 3.26
N GLY A 258 -15.86 0.83 3.64
CA GLY A 258 -15.08 0.65 4.87
C GLY A 258 -14.28 -0.66 4.88
N CYS A 259 -13.67 -1.00 3.75
CA CYS A 259 -12.97 -2.28 3.52
C CYS A 259 -11.45 -2.13 3.62
N ASP A 260 -10.96 -1.62 4.75
CA ASP A 260 -9.54 -1.32 4.98
C ASP A 260 -8.61 -2.54 4.78
N ILE A 261 -9.10 -3.73 5.14
CA ILE A 261 -8.38 -5.00 4.99
C ILE A 261 -7.99 -5.31 3.55
N LEU A 262 -8.68 -4.73 2.56
CA LEU A 262 -8.35 -4.90 1.15
C LEU A 262 -6.96 -4.32 0.82
N ILE A 263 -6.58 -3.18 1.43
CA ILE A 263 -5.24 -2.61 1.20
C ILE A 263 -4.15 -3.53 1.73
N ILE A 264 -4.36 -4.13 2.90
CA ILE A 264 -3.41 -5.08 3.49
C ILE A 264 -3.24 -6.30 2.58
N GLU A 265 -4.34 -6.86 2.09
CA GLU A 265 -4.30 -7.99 1.16
C GLU A 265 -3.57 -7.63 -0.15
N LEU A 266 -3.88 -6.46 -0.74
CA LEU A 266 -3.24 -6.00 -1.98
C LEU A 266 -1.72 -5.81 -1.81
N MET A 267 -1.27 -5.20 -0.71
CA MET A 267 0.16 -5.07 -0.44
C MET A 267 0.83 -6.42 -0.17
N THR A 268 0.11 -7.34 0.47
CA THR A 268 0.60 -8.71 0.69
C THR A 268 0.75 -9.46 -0.63
N GLU A 269 -0.23 -9.36 -1.53
CA GLU A 269 -0.16 -9.97 -2.87
C GLU A 269 0.96 -9.35 -3.72
N LEU A 270 1.13 -8.02 -3.68
CA LEU A 270 2.27 -7.36 -4.32
C LEU A 270 3.59 -7.89 -3.76
N GLY A 271 3.67 -8.07 -2.45
CA GLY A 271 4.88 -8.55 -1.79
C GLY A 271 5.26 -10.00 -2.12
N ARG A 272 4.36 -10.77 -2.76
CA ARG A 272 4.64 -12.12 -3.25
C ARG A 272 5.23 -12.15 -4.65
N ILE A 273 5.19 -11.04 -5.38
CA ILE A 273 5.71 -10.99 -6.75
C ILE A 273 7.23 -10.94 -6.70
N GLU A 274 7.88 -11.85 -7.43
CA GLU A 274 9.33 -11.80 -7.59
C GLU A 274 9.72 -10.63 -8.53
N PRO A 275 10.67 -9.76 -8.13
CA PRO A 275 11.05 -8.60 -8.95
C PRO A 275 11.58 -8.97 -10.35
N SER A 276 12.16 -10.17 -10.51
CA SER A 276 12.58 -10.73 -11.79
C SER A 276 11.43 -10.95 -12.78
N GLU A 277 10.23 -11.30 -12.31
CA GLU A 277 9.06 -11.45 -13.17
C GLU A 277 8.66 -10.10 -13.79
N LEU A 278 8.78 -9.03 -12.99
CA LEU A 278 8.41 -7.67 -13.39
C LEU A 278 9.37 -7.02 -14.39
N THR A 279 10.58 -7.57 -14.55
CA THR A 279 11.55 -7.13 -15.55
C THR A 279 11.52 -7.98 -16.81
N ARG A 280 11.20 -9.28 -16.68
CA ARG A 280 11.21 -10.24 -17.79
C ARG A 280 9.89 -10.29 -18.56
N GLU A 281 8.76 -10.10 -17.88
CA GLU A 281 7.42 -10.42 -18.41
C GLU A 281 6.50 -9.20 -18.56
N GLY A 282 6.99 -7.98 -18.32
CA GLY A 282 6.16 -6.79 -18.48
C GLY A 282 6.80 -5.49 -18.01
N SER A 283 5.94 -4.48 -17.86
CA SER A 283 6.30 -3.18 -17.29
C SER A 283 5.99 -3.18 -15.80
N SER A 284 6.92 -2.69 -14.99
CA SER A 284 6.72 -2.43 -13.56
C SER A 284 5.98 -1.11 -13.28
N LYS A 285 5.71 -0.31 -14.32
CA LYS A 285 5.03 0.98 -14.19
C LYS A 285 3.63 0.86 -13.57
N PRO A 286 2.75 -0.08 -13.97
CA PRO A 286 1.40 -0.21 -13.38
C PRO A 286 1.44 -0.43 -11.87
N TYR A 287 2.36 -1.30 -11.41
CA TYR A 287 2.59 -1.57 -10.00
C TYR A 287 3.12 -0.33 -9.24
N ALA A 288 4.11 0.35 -9.82
CA ALA A 288 4.65 1.59 -9.26
C ALA A 288 3.57 2.68 -9.10
N LEU A 289 2.73 2.88 -10.12
CA LEU A 289 1.61 3.83 -10.06
C LEU A 289 0.56 3.39 -9.05
N PHE A 290 0.28 2.09 -8.93
CA PHE A 290 -0.67 1.58 -7.96
C PHE A 290 -0.25 1.88 -6.52
N ILE A 291 1.02 1.62 -6.18
CA ILE A 291 1.60 1.94 -4.86
C ILE A 291 1.55 3.46 -4.60
N ALA A 292 2.01 4.28 -5.56
CA ALA A 292 2.06 5.72 -5.40
C ALA A 292 0.65 6.33 -5.22
N THR A 293 -0.32 5.96 -6.06
CA THR A 293 -1.69 6.46 -5.97
C THR A 293 -2.38 6.04 -4.66
N LEU A 294 -2.17 4.80 -4.19
CA LEU A 294 -2.71 4.38 -2.88
C LEU A 294 -2.06 5.10 -1.71
N ALA A 295 -0.74 5.34 -1.74
CA ALA A 295 -0.06 6.08 -0.69
C ALA A 295 -0.52 7.54 -0.62
N GLU A 296 -0.80 8.13 -1.78
CA GLU A 296 -1.36 9.47 -1.85
C GLU A 296 -2.79 9.51 -1.30
N ARG A 297 -3.66 8.56 -1.70
CA ARG A 297 -5.08 8.57 -1.39
C ARG A 297 -5.43 8.02 -0.01
N CYS A 298 -4.77 6.94 0.41
CA CYS A 298 -5.04 6.22 1.66
C CYS A 298 -3.79 6.12 2.55
N PRO A 299 -3.14 7.24 2.93
CA PRO A 299 -1.83 7.23 3.58
C PRO A 299 -1.82 6.49 4.93
N ARG A 300 -2.90 6.58 5.72
CA ARG A 300 -3.01 5.87 7.00
C ARG A 300 -3.02 4.35 6.84
N LEU A 301 -3.78 3.84 5.87
CA LEU A 301 -3.88 2.40 5.62
C LEU A 301 -2.62 1.87 4.98
N MET A 302 -2.02 2.63 4.06
CA MET A 302 -0.73 2.30 3.49
C MET A 302 0.36 2.24 4.54
N PHE A 303 0.39 3.16 5.51
CA PHE A 303 1.36 3.12 6.61
C PHE A 303 1.33 1.79 7.37
N GLY A 304 0.15 1.23 7.64
CA GLY A 304 0.00 -0.09 8.27
C GLY A 304 0.27 -1.28 7.35
N ALA A 305 0.37 -1.08 6.04
CA ALA A 305 0.41 -2.15 5.03
C ALA A 305 1.70 -2.19 4.19
N LEU A 306 2.67 -1.30 4.43
CA LEU A 306 3.86 -1.18 3.55
C LEU A 306 4.92 -2.27 3.76
N THR A 307 5.00 -2.90 4.93
CA THR A 307 6.05 -3.88 5.26
C THR A 307 6.27 -4.96 4.20
N PRO A 308 5.23 -5.59 3.60
CA PRO A 308 5.43 -6.64 2.60
C PRO A 308 6.14 -6.17 1.33
N ILE A 309 6.16 -4.87 1.03
CA ILE A 309 6.70 -4.33 -0.22
C ILE A 309 8.03 -3.57 -0.02
N THR A 310 8.54 -3.46 1.20
CA THR A 310 9.78 -2.69 1.46
C THR A 310 11.01 -3.31 0.82
N PHE A 311 11.02 -4.63 0.58
CA PHE A 311 12.12 -5.31 -0.10
C PHE A 311 12.31 -4.82 -1.54
N PHE A 312 11.30 -4.18 -2.15
CA PHE A 312 11.46 -3.61 -3.48
C PHE A 312 12.53 -2.50 -3.52
N LEU A 313 12.82 -1.85 -2.39
CA LEU A 313 13.90 -0.85 -2.27
C LEU A 313 15.27 -1.43 -2.64
N ASP A 314 15.49 -2.72 -2.43
CA ASP A 314 16.77 -3.38 -2.69
C ASP A 314 16.75 -4.22 -3.99
N SER A 315 15.70 -4.07 -4.80
CA SER A 315 15.47 -4.88 -6.00
C SER A 315 15.48 -4.06 -7.29
N ASP A 316 15.72 -4.74 -8.41
CA ASP A 316 15.29 -4.23 -9.71
C ASP A 316 13.83 -4.65 -9.95
N PRO A 317 12.95 -3.77 -10.47
CA PRO A 317 13.27 -2.58 -11.25
C PRO A 317 13.32 -1.24 -10.46
N PRO A 318 14.09 -0.24 -10.96
CA PRO A 318 14.22 1.10 -10.36
C PRO A 318 12.91 1.87 -10.14
N THR A 319 11.90 1.57 -10.95
CA THR A 319 10.56 2.17 -10.88
C THR A 319 9.83 1.83 -9.59
N LEU A 320 9.97 0.60 -9.07
CA LEU A 320 9.37 0.20 -7.80
C LEU A 320 10.09 0.83 -6.62
N ARG A 321 11.43 0.91 -6.67
CA ARG A 321 12.23 1.68 -5.68
C ARG A 321 11.70 3.10 -5.55
N CYS A 322 11.56 3.80 -6.69
CA CYS A 322 10.96 5.13 -6.73
C CYS A 322 9.54 5.19 -6.13
N ALA A 323 8.70 4.19 -6.36
CA ALA A 323 7.33 4.15 -5.86
C ALA A 323 7.28 3.98 -4.34
N VAL A 324 8.06 3.05 -3.78
CA VAL A 324 8.13 2.83 -2.33
C VAL A 324 8.71 4.07 -1.62
N LEU A 325 9.77 4.67 -2.17
CA LEU A 325 10.31 5.93 -1.63
C LEU A 325 9.29 7.08 -1.67
N SER A 326 8.48 7.15 -2.73
CA SER A 326 7.41 8.16 -2.82
C SER A 326 6.35 7.93 -1.75
N ALA A 327 5.95 6.67 -1.55
CA ALA A 327 4.99 6.29 -0.51
C ALA A 327 5.50 6.63 0.90
N PHE A 328 6.79 6.38 1.17
CA PHE A 328 7.42 6.77 2.43
C PHE A 328 7.31 8.28 2.67
N VAL A 329 7.66 9.10 1.68
CA VAL A 329 7.58 10.56 1.83
C VAL A 329 6.14 11.05 1.95
N ASP A 330 5.18 10.48 1.21
CA ASP A 330 3.78 10.86 1.35
C ASP A 330 3.25 10.52 2.76
N ILE A 331 3.67 9.39 3.34
CA ILE A 331 3.36 9.04 4.74
C ILE A 331 4.03 10.00 5.71
N VAL A 332 5.31 10.33 5.51
CA VAL A 332 6.01 11.29 6.37
C VAL A 332 5.31 12.65 6.35
N LEU A 333 4.93 13.14 5.17
CA LEU A 333 4.28 14.45 5.03
C LEU A 333 2.84 14.46 5.57
N LYS A 334 2.08 13.36 5.43
CA LYS A 334 0.65 13.32 5.79
C LYS A 334 0.36 12.74 7.18
N ILE A 335 1.21 11.86 7.68
CA ILE A 335 1.00 11.09 8.93
C ILE A 335 2.09 11.39 9.95
N LEU A 336 3.37 11.28 9.57
CA LEU A 336 4.51 11.39 10.48
C LEU A 336 5.15 12.79 10.42
N CYS A 337 4.33 13.83 10.38
CA CYS A 337 4.76 15.22 10.23
C CYS A 337 4.74 15.99 11.56
N GLY A 338 5.52 17.08 11.61
CA GLY A 338 5.60 17.99 12.74
C GLY A 338 6.26 17.40 13.99
N SER A 339 5.92 17.98 15.14
CA SER A 339 6.43 17.55 16.45
C SER A 339 5.67 16.31 16.94
N LEU A 340 6.09 15.14 16.48
CA LEU A 340 5.56 13.84 16.88
C LEU A 340 5.78 13.60 18.38
N LYS A 341 4.73 13.20 19.10
CA LYS A 341 4.76 12.93 20.54
C LYS A 341 5.28 11.53 20.85
N GLU A 342 4.86 10.55 20.08
CA GLU A 342 5.22 9.14 20.29
C GLU A 342 6.62 8.85 19.75
N GLU A 343 7.42 8.15 20.54
CA GLU A 343 8.78 7.75 20.14
C GLU A 343 8.76 6.73 19.00
N THR A 344 7.77 5.84 18.98
CA THR A 344 7.55 4.86 17.91
C THR A 344 7.36 5.53 16.54
N ASP A 345 6.54 6.58 16.49
CA ASP A 345 6.29 7.36 15.28
C ASP A 345 7.55 8.08 14.80
N ARG A 346 8.33 8.66 15.73
CA ARG A 346 9.64 9.27 15.43
C ARG A 346 10.60 8.24 14.83
N MET A 347 10.76 7.08 15.46
CA MET A 347 11.61 6.01 14.95
C MET A 347 11.18 5.53 13.56
N GLN A 348 9.87 5.40 13.32
CA GLN A 348 9.36 4.96 12.01
C GLN A 348 9.63 6.00 10.92
N ARG A 349 9.41 7.29 11.22
CA ARG A 349 9.76 8.41 10.32
C ARG A 349 11.25 8.37 9.97
N ASP A 350 12.10 8.27 10.99
CA ASP A 350 13.53 8.36 10.80
C ASP A 350 14.07 7.12 10.06
N ARG A 351 13.48 5.93 10.27
CA ARG A 351 13.78 4.73 9.43
C ARG A 351 13.40 4.95 7.96
N MET A 352 12.23 5.49 7.68
CA MET A 352 11.80 5.77 6.30
C MET A 352 12.72 6.80 5.62
N LEU A 353 13.07 7.86 6.33
CA LEU A 353 13.96 8.91 5.82
C LEU A 353 15.42 8.46 5.67
N ALA A 354 15.90 7.57 6.55
CA ALA A 354 17.21 6.93 6.39
C ALA A 354 17.27 6.12 5.08
N ARG A 355 16.24 5.32 4.79
CA ARG A 355 16.15 4.61 3.50
C ARG A 355 16.10 5.58 2.32
N LEU A 356 15.39 6.70 2.43
CA LEU A 356 15.41 7.74 1.40
C LEU A 356 16.81 8.35 1.19
N LYS A 357 17.54 8.60 2.28
CA LYS A 357 18.92 9.10 2.26
C LYS A 357 19.87 8.12 1.56
N ASP A 358 19.81 6.83 1.90
CA ASP A 358 20.63 5.77 1.27
C ASP A 358 20.52 5.81 -0.27
N HIS A 359 19.32 6.10 -0.78
CA HIS A 359 19.03 6.12 -2.22
C HIS A 359 19.49 7.40 -2.95
N LEU A 360 20.13 8.36 -2.26
CA LEU A 360 20.89 9.43 -2.93
C LEU A 360 22.09 8.88 -3.71
N MET A 361 22.59 7.71 -3.30
CA MET A 361 23.75 7.01 -3.89
C MET A 361 23.36 5.80 -4.73
N ASP A 362 22.09 5.68 -5.10
CA ASP A 362 21.57 4.56 -5.89
C ASP A 362 22.30 4.38 -7.24
N VAL A 363 22.52 3.14 -7.66
CA VAL A 363 23.16 2.81 -8.95
C VAL A 363 22.41 3.39 -10.15
N ASN A 364 21.09 3.55 -10.04
CA ASN A 364 20.23 4.06 -11.10
C ASN A 364 20.01 5.57 -10.96
N ALA A 365 20.32 6.31 -12.03
CA ALA A 365 20.17 7.76 -12.05
C ALA A 365 18.73 8.25 -11.83
N ASN A 366 17.71 7.48 -12.22
CA ASN A 366 16.31 7.86 -12.01
C ASN A 366 15.93 7.78 -10.53
N VAL A 367 16.45 6.79 -9.80
CA VAL A 367 16.20 6.64 -8.36
C VAL A 367 16.88 7.76 -7.59
N ARG A 368 18.16 8.04 -7.87
CA ARG A 368 18.86 9.21 -7.29
C ARG A 368 18.12 10.52 -7.57
N SER A 369 17.70 10.70 -8.82
CA SER A 369 16.92 11.86 -9.25
C SER A 369 15.63 11.99 -8.44
N LYS A 370 14.92 10.88 -8.23
CA LYS A 370 13.68 10.84 -7.45
C LYS A 370 13.92 11.06 -5.96
N ALA A 371 14.97 10.47 -5.37
CA ALA A 371 15.32 10.67 -3.97
C ALA A 371 15.58 12.16 -3.67
N VAL A 372 16.36 12.84 -4.53
CA VAL A 372 16.59 14.29 -4.40
C VAL A 372 15.29 15.09 -4.52
N GLN A 373 14.40 14.77 -5.47
CA GLN A 373 13.09 15.43 -5.60
C GLN A 373 12.22 15.26 -4.34
N LEU A 374 12.26 14.08 -3.73
CA LEU A 374 11.49 13.80 -2.52
C LEU A 374 12.07 14.57 -1.32
N TRP A 375 13.38 14.72 -1.22
CA TRP A 375 14.02 15.63 -0.27
C TRP A 375 13.66 17.10 -0.53
N SER A 376 13.51 17.53 -1.78
CA SER A 376 13.01 18.88 -2.11
C SER A 376 11.61 19.10 -1.54
N ARG A 377 10.69 18.15 -1.74
CA ARG A 377 9.34 18.21 -1.16
C ARG A 377 9.36 18.31 0.37
N LEU A 378 10.21 17.50 1.04
CA LEU A 378 10.38 17.57 2.49
C LEU A 378 10.91 18.93 2.96
N ALA A 379 11.84 19.54 2.20
CA ALA A 379 12.38 20.86 2.51
C ALA A 379 11.30 21.95 2.36
N GLU A 380 10.53 21.92 1.28
CA GLU A 380 9.43 22.86 1.00
C GLU A 380 8.35 22.81 2.08
N GLU A 381 8.02 21.62 2.56
CA GLU A 381 7.05 21.41 3.65
C GLU A 381 7.66 21.55 5.07
N LYS A 382 8.95 21.90 5.16
CA LYS A 382 9.69 22.07 6.42
C LYS A 382 9.65 20.83 7.32
N GLN A 383 9.65 19.64 6.71
CA GLN A 383 9.55 18.34 7.39
C GLN A 383 10.87 17.57 7.50
N ILE A 384 12.02 18.19 7.18
CA ILE A 384 13.33 17.55 7.35
C ILE A 384 13.72 17.58 8.84
N PRO A 385 13.89 16.44 9.53
CA PRO A 385 14.34 16.43 10.91
C PRO A 385 15.78 16.96 11.03
N LEU A 386 16.06 17.73 12.08
CA LEU A 386 17.39 18.33 12.31
C LEU A 386 18.53 17.30 12.38
N GLN A 387 18.22 16.07 12.79
CA GLN A 387 19.19 14.97 12.81
C GLN A 387 19.79 14.71 11.43
N PHE A 388 18.97 14.62 10.38
CA PHE A 388 19.46 14.41 9.01
C PHE A 388 20.33 15.56 8.51
N LEU A 389 20.04 16.80 8.92
CA LEU A 389 20.88 17.96 8.60
C LEU A 389 22.25 17.86 9.29
N ARG A 390 22.29 17.41 10.56
CA ARG A 390 23.54 17.19 11.30
C ARG A 390 24.36 16.03 10.74
N GLU A 391 23.69 15.03 10.19
CA GLU A 391 24.30 13.85 9.56
C GLU A 391 24.75 14.09 8.10
N GLY A 392 24.86 15.35 7.65
CA GLY A 392 25.46 15.66 6.35
C GLY A 392 24.53 15.57 5.14
N LEU A 393 23.19 15.54 5.32
CA LEU A 393 22.24 15.46 4.19
C LEU A 393 22.49 16.54 3.12
N ILE A 394 22.77 17.78 3.53
CA ILE A 394 23.01 18.89 2.61
C ILE A 394 24.28 18.66 1.80
N GLU A 395 25.33 18.14 2.45
CA GLU A 395 26.62 17.86 1.83
C GLU A 395 26.47 16.74 0.80
N GLU A 396 25.81 15.64 1.16
CA GLU A 396 25.53 14.51 0.26
C GLU A 396 24.72 14.92 -0.97
N ILE A 397 23.71 15.78 -0.82
CA ILE A 397 22.95 16.32 -1.96
C ILE A 397 23.79 17.32 -2.76
N SER A 398 24.66 18.10 -2.13
CA SER A 398 25.57 19.02 -2.81
C SER A 398 26.56 18.28 -3.72
N GLU A 399 27.04 17.11 -3.32
CA GLU A 399 27.86 16.25 -4.19
C GLU A 399 27.11 15.83 -5.47
N ARG A 400 25.77 15.77 -5.44
CA ARG A 400 24.96 15.46 -6.63
C ARG A 400 24.97 16.58 -7.67
N LEU A 401 25.53 17.75 -7.37
CA LEU A 401 25.81 18.78 -8.38
C LEU A 401 26.85 18.34 -9.42
N SER A 402 27.70 17.36 -9.07
CA SER A 402 28.67 16.75 -9.99
C SER A 402 28.19 15.41 -10.56
N ASP A 403 26.91 15.07 -10.40
CA ASP A 403 26.34 13.84 -10.94
C ASP A 403 26.49 13.75 -12.45
N LYS A 404 26.69 12.54 -13.00
CA LYS A 404 26.71 12.31 -14.46
C LYS A 404 25.37 12.68 -15.11
N SER A 405 24.25 12.37 -14.45
CA SER A 405 22.91 12.64 -14.95
C SER A 405 22.55 14.12 -14.80
N VAL A 406 22.19 14.75 -15.93
CA VAL A 406 21.69 16.14 -15.96
C VAL A 406 20.47 16.29 -15.06
N MET A 407 19.58 15.29 -15.02
CA MET A 407 18.35 15.38 -14.24
C MET A 407 18.64 15.40 -12.73
N VAL A 408 19.61 14.58 -12.29
CA VAL A 408 20.03 14.57 -10.88
C VAL A 408 20.63 15.92 -10.50
N ARG A 409 21.52 16.47 -11.33
CA ARG A 409 22.10 17.81 -11.10
C ARG A 409 21.03 18.90 -11.00
N LYS A 410 20.03 18.89 -11.90
CA LYS A 410 18.90 19.84 -11.86
C LYS A 410 18.11 19.75 -10.56
N ASN A 411 17.79 18.53 -10.11
CA ASN A 411 17.07 18.33 -8.86
C ASN A 411 17.92 18.71 -7.64
N ALA A 412 19.24 18.49 -7.67
CA ALA A 412 20.14 18.90 -6.60
C ALA A 412 20.17 20.43 -6.45
N VAL A 413 20.28 21.17 -7.56
CA VAL A 413 20.16 22.64 -7.55
C VAL A 413 18.81 23.06 -6.97
N HIS A 414 17.71 22.44 -7.40
CA HIS A 414 16.38 22.75 -6.90
C HIS A 414 16.25 22.48 -5.39
N PHE A 415 16.74 21.34 -4.88
CA PHE A 415 16.80 21.06 -3.44
C PHE A 415 17.56 22.15 -2.69
N LEU A 416 18.76 22.53 -3.14
CA LEU A 416 19.58 23.54 -2.45
C LEU A 416 18.88 24.89 -2.40
N CYS A 417 18.22 25.30 -3.50
CA CYS A 417 17.40 26.51 -3.50
C CYS A 417 16.21 26.40 -2.54
N ALA A 418 15.45 25.29 -2.61
CA ALA A 418 14.29 25.05 -1.75
C ALA A 418 14.68 25.02 -0.27
N PHE A 419 15.80 24.38 0.07
CA PHE A 419 16.32 24.31 1.42
C PHE A 419 16.74 25.69 1.92
N LEU A 420 17.49 26.48 1.14
CA LEU A 420 17.89 27.83 1.55
C LEU A 420 16.68 28.72 1.86
N ILE A 421 15.62 28.64 1.04
CA ILE A 421 14.37 29.39 1.24
C ILE A 421 13.63 28.91 2.51
N ASN A 422 13.61 27.60 2.77
CA ASN A 422 12.82 26.98 3.83
C ASN A 422 13.65 26.51 5.04
N ASN A 423 14.88 27.01 5.19
CA ASN A 423 15.82 26.51 6.19
C ASN A 423 15.32 26.77 7.63
N PRO A 424 15.63 25.88 8.59
CA PRO A 424 15.21 26.03 9.98
C PRO A 424 16.11 26.98 10.80
N PHE A 425 17.19 27.52 10.22
CA PHE A 425 18.22 28.30 10.93
C PHE A 425 18.00 29.82 10.85
N GLY A 426 17.05 30.26 10.02
CA GLY A 426 16.64 31.66 9.92
C GLY A 426 17.12 32.37 8.65
N PRO A 427 16.87 33.68 8.53
CA PRO A 427 17.10 34.43 7.31
C PRO A 427 18.57 34.80 7.06
N ASN A 428 19.41 34.81 8.10
CA ASN A 428 20.81 35.19 8.00
C ASN A 428 21.70 33.97 8.31
N LEU A 429 22.37 33.46 7.28
CA LEU A 429 23.31 32.34 7.37
C LEU A 429 24.77 32.79 7.30
N SER A 430 25.06 34.05 7.68
CA SER A 430 26.42 34.60 7.69
C SER A 430 27.33 33.77 8.61
N PRO A 431 28.44 33.20 8.09
CA PRO A 431 29.39 32.44 8.89
C PRO A 431 29.93 33.24 10.08
N ASP A 432 30.32 34.49 9.86
CA ASP A 432 30.90 35.36 10.89
C ASP A 432 29.89 35.67 12.00
N GLY A 433 28.63 35.95 11.61
CA GLY A 433 27.55 36.21 12.56
C GLY A 433 27.22 34.99 13.41
N MET A 434 27.16 33.80 12.80
CA MET A 434 26.93 32.55 13.50
C MET A 434 28.10 32.15 14.41
N GLN A 435 29.35 32.41 13.99
CA GLN A 435 30.53 32.18 14.82
C GLN A 435 30.55 33.09 16.05
N ALA A 436 30.23 34.38 15.89
CA ALA A 436 30.12 35.32 17.00
C ALA A 436 29.01 34.89 17.98
N GLN A 437 27.81 34.62 17.47
CA GLN A 437 26.69 34.15 18.29
C GLN A 437 27.00 32.84 19.03
N ARG A 438 27.71 31.90 18.38
CA ARG A 438 28.18 30.67 19.03
C ARG A 438 29.19 30.97 20.14
N ALA A 439 30.13 31.88 19.92
CA ALA A 439 31.10 32.27 20.94
C ALA A 439 30.40 32.91 22.16
N ASP A 440 29.45 33.80 21.93
CA ASP A 440 28.64 34.44 22.98
C ASP A 440 27.84 33.40 23.77
N LEU A 441 27.19 32.43 23.10
CA LEU A 441 26.45 31.36 23.76
C LEU A 441 27.35 30.40 24.55
N ILE A 442 28.56 30.11 24.05
CA ILE A 442 29.56 29.32 24.78
C ILE A 442 30.01 30.08 26.04
N GLN A 443 30.23 31.39 25.95
CA GLN A 443 30.61 32.21 27.10
C GLN A 443 29.46 32.30 28.10
N ALA A 444 28.24 32.60 27.66
CA ALA A 444 27.06 32.63 28.53
C ALA A 444 26.82 31.28 29.22
N ARG A 445 27.06 30.14 28.53
CA ARG A 445 27.02 28.81 29.16
C ARG A 445 28.07 28.67 30.26
N LYS A 446 29.30 29.18 30.06
CA LYS A 446 30.36 29.15 31.09
C LYS A 446 30.00 30.04 32.28
N ASP A 447 29.45 31.21 32.03
CA ASP A 447 29.07 32.16 33.09
C ASP A 447 27.91 31.58 33.92
N LEU A 448 26.86 31.05 33.28
CA LEU A 448 25.78 30.31 33.94
C LEU A 448 26.29 29.08 34.72
N SER A 449 27.27 28.37 34.19
CA SER A 449 27.92 27.25 34.87
C SER A 449 28.70 27.70 36.09
N ALA A 450 29.29 28.90 36.08
CA ALA A 450 30.03 29.46 37.21
C ALA A 450 29.10 30.04 38.30
N GLU A 451 27.88 30.41 37.94
CA GLU A 451 26.88 30.99 38.84
C GLU A 451 25.87 29.96 39.41
N ASN A 452 25.87 28.71 38.92
CA ASN A 452 24.99 27.67 39.44
C ASN A 452 25.51 27.12 40.79
N PRO A 453 24.77 27.24 41.91
CA PRO A 453 25.19 26.72 43.21
C PRO A 453 25.45 25.20 43.23
N GLU A 454 24.79 24.45 42.35
CA GLU A 454 25.03 23.02 42.16
C GLU A 454 26.44 22.74 41.59
N PHE A 455 27.06 23.72 40.94
CA PHE A 455 28.40 23.57 40.36
C PHE A 455 29.50 23.60 41.43
N ASP A 456 29.29 24.32 42.54
CA ASP A 456 30.25 24.33 43.64
C ASP A 456 30.22 23.01 44.41
N CYS A 457 29.03 22.45 44.68
CA CYS A 457 28.91 21.15 45.35
C CYS A 457 29.36 19.99 44.44
N VAL A 458 29.06 20.04 43.13
CA VAL A 458 29.58 19.06 42.16
C VAL A 458 31.10 19.18 42.02
N ARG A 459 31.66 20.39 41.98
CA ARG A 459 33.13 20.59 41.92
C ARG A 459 33.84 20.18 43.21
N GLU A 460 33.22 20.36 44.37
CA GLU A 460 33.73 19.83 45.64
C GLU A 460 33.66 18.30 45.67
N ALA A 461 32.56 17.72 45.17
CA ALA A 461 32.43 16.27 45.01
C ALA A 461 33.44 15.70 44.00
N GLU A 462 33.69 16.39 42.88
CA GLU A 462 34.74 16.05 41.90
C GLU A 462 36.12 16.05 42.54
N LYS A 463 36.48 17.10 43.29
CA LYS A 463 37.77 17.17 44.00
C LYS A 463 37.91 16.12 45.10
N ALA A 464 36.84 15.87 45.85
CA ALA A 464 36.82 14.82 46.86
C ALA A 464 36.98 13.44 46.20
N PHE A 465 36.33 13.22 45.07
CA PHE A 465 36.46 12.00 44.28
C PHE A 465 37.86 11.85 43.67
N GLU A 466 38.45 12.89 43.08
CA GLU A 466 39.84 12.87 42.58
C GLU A 466 40.84 12.51 43.68
N ALA A 467 40.65 13.05 44.90
CA ALA A 467 41.49 12.72 46.05
C ALA A 467 41.34 11.26 46.50
N MET A 468 40.15 10.67 46.29
CA MET A 468 39.83 9.29 46.61
C MET A 468 40.02 8.34 45.41
N GLU A 469 40.26 8.86 44.20
CA GLU A 469 40.20 8.09 42.95
C GLU A 469 41.19 6.94 42.98
N GLN A 470 42.40 7.21 43.47
CA GLN A 470 43.45 6.20 43.57
C GLN A 470 43.07 5.10 44.57
N VAL A 471 42.44 5.47 45.70
CA VAL A 471 41.98 4.53 46.73
C VAL A 471 40.80 3.68 46.20
N VAL A 472 39.83 4.31 45.53
CA VAL A 472 38.69 3.62 44.91
C VAL A 472 39.18 2.69 43.81
N ARG A 473 40.12 3.11 42.96
CA ARG A 473 40.76 2.25 41.96
C ARG A 473 41.42 1.06 42.63
N GLU A 474 42.23 1.25 43.68
CA GLU A 474 42.90 0.15 44.38
C GLU A 474 41.90 -0.81 45.06
N ALA A 475 40.83 -0.29 45.68
CA ALA A 475 39.78 -1.09 46.30
C ALA A 475 38.98 -1.91 45.27
N VAL A 476 38.61 -1.31 44.13
CA VAL A 476 37.94 -2.02 43.03
C VAL A 476 38.85 -3.07 42.43
N LYS A 477 40.14 -2.78 42.22
CA LYS A 477 41.13 -3.78 41.77
C LYS A 477 41.20 -4.95 42.75
N SER A 478 41.24 -4.68 44.06
CA SER A 478 41.27 -5.72 45.10
C SER A 478 39.99 -6.57 45.10
N ALA A 479 38.81 -5.93 44.99
CA ALA A 479 37.53 -6.62 44.95
C ALA A 479 37.37 -7.50 43.69
N VAL A 480 37.81 -7.00 42.53
CA VAL A 480 37.84 -7.79 41.27
C VAL A 480 38.78 -8.98 41.42
N VAL A 481 40.01 -8.79 41.90
CA VAL A 481 40.96 -9.91 42.14
C VAL A 481 40.38 -10.95 43.10
N LYS A 482 39.64 -10.52 44.13
CA LYS A 482 38.99 -11.42 45.10
C LYS A 482 37.80 -12.17 44.49
N SER A 483 36.96 -11.49 43.71
CA SER A 483 35.85 -12.08 42.93
C SER A 483 36.35 -13.16 41.96
N PHE A 484 37.48 -12.91 41.29
CA PHE A 484 38.12 -13.89 40.41
C PHE A 484 38.76 -15.04 41.19
N ALA A 485 39.37 -14.78 42.35
CA ALA A 485 39.96 -15.81 43.21
C ALA A 485 38.91 -16.76 43.83
N ASP A 486 37.68 -16.29 44.03
CA ASP A 486 36.54 -17.09 44.51
C ASP A 486 35.79 -17.82 43.36
N SER A 487 36.12 -17.56 42.09
CA SER A 487 35.56 -18.30 40.95
C SER A 487 36.32 -19.62 40.72
N GLU A 488 35.63 -20.76 40.85
CA GLU A 488 36.21 -22.12 40.82
C GLU A 488 36.64 -22.63 39.42
N GLU A 489 36.68 -21.79 38.37
CA GLU A 489 37.14 -22.22 37.03
C GLU A 489 38.63 -21.91 36.82
N ARG A 490 39.50 -22.84 37.24
CA ARG A 490 40.94 -22.81 36.91
C ARG A 490 41.18 -23.23 35.45
N GLY A 491 41.51 -22.29 34.58
CA GLY A 491 41.94 -22.55 33.20
C GLY A 491 43.03 -21.61 32.71
N ASN A 492 44.28 -22.08 32.70
CA ASN A 492 45.51 -21.43 32.18
C ASN A 492 45.93 -20.08 32.82
N LEU A 493 46.84 -20.20 33.80
CA LEU A 493 47.46 -19.10 34.57
C LEU A 493 48.12 -17.99 33.74
N GLU A 494 48.66 -18.27 32.55
CA GLU A 494 49.32 -17.24 31.71
C GLU A 494 48.33 -16.39 30.88
N THR A 495 47.19 -16.96 30.48
CA THR A 495 46.10 -16.20 29.82
C THR A 495 45.30 -15.40 30.84
N ASP A 496 45.13 -15.92 32.05
CA ASP A 496 44.42 -15.24 33.14
C ASP A 496 45.19 -14.01 33.63
N GLU A 497 46.53 -14.04 33.70
CA GLU A 497 47.33 -12.86 34.06
C GLU A 497 47.31 -11.78 32.97
N GLN A 498 47.29 -12.16 31.69
CA GLN A 498 47.17 -11.22 30.58
C GLN A 498 45.76 -10.64 30.46
N GLU A 499 44.70 -11.43 30.62
CA GLU A 499 43.32 -10.93 30.67
C GLU A 499 43.06 -10.07 31.90
N MET A 500 43.61 -10.43 33.07
CA MET A 500 43.58 -9.61 34.29
C MET A 500 44.24 -8.26 34.04
N SER A 501 45.43 -8.23 33.43
CA SER A 501 46.11 -6.96 33.09
C SER A 501 45.31 -6.13 32.07
N LEU A 502 44.67 -6.78 31.09
CA LEU A 502 43.84 -6.13 30.08
C LEU A 502 42.50 -5.61 30.63
N HIS A 503 41.91 -6.29 31.63
CA HIS A 503 40.70 -5.85 32.33
C HIS A 503 40.99 -4.71 33.32
N LEU A 504 42.15 -4.76 33.99
CA LEU A 504 42.63 -3.68 34.86
C LEU A 504 42.98 -2.41 34.08
N GLU A 505 43.49 -2.54 32.85
CA GLU A 505 43.74 -1.40 31.94
C GLU A 505 42.44 -0.80 31.37
N ARG A 506 41.32 -1.54 31.36
CA ARG A 506 40.03 -1.11 30.81
C ARG A 506 39.03 -0.59 31.86
N LEU A 507 39.46 -0.39 33.10
CA LEU A 507 38.68 0.27 34.15
C LEU A 507 38.43 1.74 33.80
N ASN A 508 37.33 2.00 33.09
CA ASN A 508 36.87 3.35 32.77
C ASN A 508 35.92 3.84 33.86
N ILE A 509 36.44 4.66 34.77
CA ILE A 509 35.62 5.35 35.75
C ILE A 509 35.06 6.59 35.05
N GLU A 510 33.80 6.54 34.65
CA GLU A 510 33.10 7.68 34.05
C GLU A 510 32.21 8.34 35.09
N GLN A 511 32.36 9.65 35.27
CA GLN A 511 31.49 10.45 36.11
C GLN A 511 30.32 10.96 35.26
N ASP A 512 29.08 10.62 35.62
CA ASP A 512 27.90 11.14 34.94
C ASP A 512 27.42 12.43 35.63
N ALA A 513 27.04 13.43 34.84
CA ALA A 513 26.89 14.82 35.29
C ALA A 513 25.54 15.10 35.97
N GLY A 514 25.22 14.38 37.05
CA GLY A 514 24.06 14.66 37.90
C GLY A 514 24.13 13.93 39.24
N GLU A 515 24.17 14.71 40.34
CA GLU A 515 23.99 14.42 41.80
C GLU A 515 24.47 13.09 42.42
N THR A 516 25.07 12.17 41.65
CA THR A 516 25.48 10.82 42.05
C THR A 516 26.71 10.43 41.24
N VAL A 517 27.81 10.09 41.92
CA VAL A 517 29.00 9.52 41.27
C VAL A 517 28.76 8.03 41.07
N VAL A 518 28.45 7.62 39.84
CA VAL A 518 28.27 6.20 39.47
C VAL A 518 29.59 5.66 38.93
N VAL A 519 30.31 4.86 39.71
CA VAL A 519 31.55 4.21 39.26
C VAL A 519 31.24 2.96 38.45
N ARG A 520 31.15 3.06 37.12
CA ARG A 520 30.97 1.88 36.25
C ARG A 520 32.27 1.15 35.97
N ALA A 521 32.52 0.01 36.60
CA ALA A 521 33.63 -0.86 36.24
C ALA A 521 33.23 -1.80 35.08
N ARG A 522 33.47 -1.43 33.81
CA ARG A 522 33.24 -2.35 32.67
C ARG A 522 34.30 -3.44 32.58
N ALA A 523 34.22 -4.43 33.48
CA ALA A 523 34.93 -5.70 33.36
C ALA A 523 33.98 -6.77 32.81
N GLY A 524 33.63 -6.67 31.52
CA GLY A 524 32.99 -7.72 30.73
C GLY A 524 31.59 -8.22 31.13
N ARG A 525 31.11 -8.03 32.37
CA ARG A 525 29.79 -8.51 32.85
C ARG A 525 29.36 -8.07 34.27
N ILE A 526 30.03 -7.11 34.90
CA ILE A 526 29.71 -6.67 36.27
C ILE A 526 29.45 -5.16 36.27
N ASP A 527 28.22 -4.76 36.58
CA ASP A 527 27.89 -3.37 36.93
C ASP A 527 27.82 -3.29 38.47
N LEU A 528 28.67 -2.47 39.07
CA LEU A 528 28.70 -2.21 40.52
C LEU A 528 28.25 -0.76 40.76
N GLU A 529 27.14 -0.58 41.47
CA GLU A 529 26.69 0.73 41.97
C GLU A 529 27.05 0.80 43.47
N LEU A 530 27.98 1.68 43.84
CA LEU A 530 28.42 1.85 45.23
C LEU A 530 27.96 3.22 45.77
N PRO A 531 27.21 3.28 46.89
CA PRO A 531 26.91 4.54 47.58
C PRO A 531 28.18 5.15 48.19
N LEU A 532 28.33 6.47 48.09
CA LEU A 532 29.50 7.23 48.59
C LEU A 532 29.80 7.02 50.09
N GLU A 533 28.81 6.62 50.89
CA GLU A 533 28.95 6.38 52.33
C GLU A 533 29.78 5.14 52.68
N GLU A 534 29.98 4.20 51.73
CA GLU A 534 30.80 2.99 51.94
C GLU A 534 32.28 3.16 51.51
N CYS A 535 32.65 4.32 50.96
CA CYS A 535 34.01 4.61 50.47
C CYS A 535 34.88 5.43 51.44
N VAL A 536 34.41 5.71 52.65
CA VAL A 536 35.11 6.51 53.69
C VAL A 536 35.79 5.64 54.73
#